data_AF-A0AAW1T813-F1
#
_entry.id   AF-A0AAW1T813-F1
#
_cell.length_a   1.000
_cell.length_b   1.000
_cell.length_c   1.000
_cell.angle_alpha   90.00
_cell.angle_beta   90.00
_cell.angle_gamma   90.00
#
_symmetry.space_group_name_H-M   'P 1'
#
loop_
_entity.id
_entity.type
_entity.pdbx_description
1 polymer ?
#
loop_
_entity_poly.entity_id
_entity_poly.type
_entity_poly.pdbx_seq_one_letter_code
_entity_poly.pdbx_strand_id
1 'polypeptide(L)' 'MSFAVTHTGGCHCGAIRFKFQASPRFTAWCCNCSICAIKRNDHVIVPEQKFQLLQGQAQLSLYTKY' A
#
# COMPACT_ATOMS: atom_id res chain seq x y z
N MET A 1 -4.36 -21.65 -9.97
CA MET A 1 -2.99 -21.13 -9.77
C MET A 1 -3.01 -19.62 -10.00
N SER A 2 -2.86 -18.83 -8.96
CA SER A 2 -2.86 -17.37 -9.07
C SER A 2 -1.42 -16.92 -9.35
N PHE A 3 -1.10 -16.61 -10.61
CA PHE A 3 0.20 -16.05 -10.95
C PHE A 3 0.29 -14.62 -10.41
N ALA A 4 1.32 -14.34 -9.61
CA ALA A 4 1.57 -13.01 -9.07
C ALA A 4 2.35 -12.18 -10.10
N VAL A 5 1.98 -10.92 -10.25
CA VAL A 5 2.72 -9.92 -11.03
C VAL A 5 3.19 -8.82 -10.09
N THR A 6 4.22 -8.08 -10.51
CA THR A 6 4.73 -6.93 -9.78
C THR A 6 3.91 -5.71 -10.14
N HIS A 7 3.32 -5.08 -9.14
CA HIS A 7 2.66 -3.77 -9.21
C HIS A 7 3.58 -2.71 -8.62
N THR A 8 3.52 -1.49 -9.15
CA THR A 8 4.30 -0.35 -8.64
C THR A 8 3.37 0.75 -8.15
N GLY A 9 3.83 1.51 -7.17
CA GLY A 9 3.08 2.62 -6.62
C GLY A 9 3.99 3.65 -5.96
N GLY A 10 3.41 4.75 -5.52
CA GLY A 10 4.16 5.80 -4.85
C GLY A 10 3.26 6.96 -4.42
N CYS A 11 3.85 7.92 -3.69
CA CYS A 11 3.12 9.12 -3.31
C CYS A 11 3.02 10.10 -4.50
N HIS A 12 2.07 11.02 -4.38
CA HIS A 12 1.80 12.11 -5.34
C HIS A 12 3.06 12.91 -5.72
N CYS A 13 3.88 13.29 -4.74
CA CYS A 13 5.06 14.13 -4.99
C CYS A 13 6.27 13.36 -5.56
N GLY A 14 6.18 12.04 -5.69
CA GLY A 14 7.27 11.23 -6.23
C GLY A 14 8.33 10.78 -5.23
N ALA A 15 8.39 11.38 -4.04
CA ALA A 15 9.42 11.09 -3.04
C ALA A 15 9.38 9.64 -2.53
N ILE A 16 8.22 8.98 -2.58
CA ILE A 16 8.04 7.58 -2.17
C ILE A 16 7.72 6.73 -3.40
N ARG A 17 8.42 5.60 -3.52
CA ARG A 17 8.12 4.54 -4.50
C ARG A 17 8.19 3.19 -3.80
N PHE A 18 7.26 2.32 -4.16
CA PHE A 18 7.21 0.96 -3.67
C PHE A 18 6.76 0.02 -4.80
N LYS A 19 7.00 -1.27 -4.59
CA LYS A 19 6.41 -2.32 -5.40
C LYS A 19 5.80 -3.38 -4.50
N PHE A 20 4.82 -4.09 -5.04
CA PHE A 20 4.25 -5.25 -4.36
C PHE A 20 3.84 -6.34 -5.34
N GLN A 21 3.80 -7.59 -4.88
CA GLN A 21 3.39 -8.73 -5.68
C GLN A 21 1.95 -9.14 -5.35
N ALA A 22 1.08 -9.15 -6.37
CA ALA A 22 -0.30 -9.59 -6.26
C ALA A 22 -0.80 -10.14 -7.60
N SER A 23 -2.01 -10.73 -7.61
CA SER A 23 -2.68 -11.07 -8.86
C SER A 23 -2.82 -9.83 -9.77
N PRO A 24 -2.84 -9.97 -11.11
CA PRO A 24 -3.13 -8.85 -12.02
C PRO A 24 -4.46 -8.15 -11.71
N ARG A 25 -5.43 -8.90 -11.18
CA ARG A 25 -6.67 -8.37 -10.60
C ARG A 25 -6.68 -8.68 -9.11
N PHE A 26 -6.79 -7.65 -8.28
CA PHE A 26 -6.82 -7.76 -6.83
C PHE A 26 -8.03 -7.01 -6.25
N THR A 27 -8.43 -7.40 -5.05
CA THR A 27 -9.49 -6.72 -4.31
C THR A 27 -8.91 -5.53 -3.56
N ALA A 28 -9.51 -4.36 -3.77
CA ALA A 28 -9.29 -3.19 -2.93
C ALA A 28 -10.37 -3.16 -1.84
N TRP A 29 -9.96 -2.86 -0.61
CA TRP A 29 -10.80 -2.84 0.57
C TRP A 29 -11.09 -1.40 0.97
N CYS A 30 -12.36 -1.00 0.88
CA CYS A 30 -12.81 0.27 1.43
C CYS A 30 -13.19 0.07 2.90
N CYS A 31 -12.22 0.29 3.80
CA CYS A 31 -12.43 0.12 5.24
C CYS A 31 -13.25 1.29 5.82
N ASN A 32 -14.23 0.99 6.66
CA ASN A 32 -15.13 1.96 7.27
C ASN A 32 -14.79 2.33 8.73
N CYS A 33 -13.63 1.92 9.25
CA CYS A 33 -13.23 2.35 10.60
C CYS A 33 -12.98 3.87 10.63
N SER A 34 -13.06 4.49 11.81
CA SER A 34 -13.00 5.96 11.92
C SER A 34 -11.71 6.57 11.35
N ILE A 35 -10.58 5.85 11.40
CA ILE A 35 -9.31 6.32 10.85
C ILE A 35 -9.33 6.29 9.31
N CYS A 36 -9.71 5.15 8.72
CA CYS A 36 -9.73 4.95 7.27
C CYS A 36 -10.82 5.81 6.61
N ALA A 37 -11.99 5.94 7.25
CA ALA A 37 -13.08 6.76 6.76
C ALA A 37 -12.67 8.24 6.61
N ILE A 38 -11.85 8.77 7.52
CA ILE A 38 -11.30 10.13 7.43
C ILE A 38 -10.21 10.22 6.35
N LYS A 39 -9.31 9.23 6.28
CA LYS A 39 -8.20 9.23 5.29
C LYS A 39 -8.67 8.98 3.85
N ARG A 40 -9.84 8.34 3.66
CA ARG A 40 -10.45 7.97 2.36
C ARG A 40 -9.48 7.24 1.43
N ASN A 41 -8.74 6.27 1.96
CA ASN A 41 -7.87 5.41 1.17
C ASN A 41 -8.45 4.00 1.05
N ASP A 42 -8.36 3.44 -0.16
CA ASP A 42 -8.66 2.02 -0.40
C ASP A 42 -7.39 1.19 -0.22
N HIS A 43 -7.53 0.06 0.46
CA HIS A 43 -6.40 -0.77 0.86
C HIS A 43 -6.25 -2.01 -0.02
N VAL A 44 -5.04 -2.31 -0.44
CA VAL A 44 -4.67 -3.63 -0.97
C VAL A 44 -3.77 -4.28 0.07
N ILE A 45 -4.20 -5.42 0.60
CA ILE A 45 -3.47 -6.13 1.67
C ILE A 45 -2.65 -7.26 1.03
N VAL A 46 -1.34 -7.26 1.27
CA VAL A 46 -0.42 -8.32 0.85
C VAL A 46 0.45 -8.76 2.04
N PRO A 47 0.97 -10.00 2.04
CA PRO A 47 2.02 -10.41 2.98
C PRO A 47 3.23 -9.48 2.90
N GLU A 48 3.90 -9.25 4.03
CA GLU A 48 5.06 -8.35 4.13
C GLU A 48 6.16 -8.72 3.12
N GLN A 49 6.43 -10.02 2.93
CA GLN A 49 7.48 -10.50 2.02
C GLN A 49 7.18 -10.18 0.55
N LYS A 50 5.93 -9.81 0.22
CA LYS A 50 5.50 -9.39 -1.12
C LYS A 50 5.50 -7.89 -1.30
N PHE A 51 5.84 -7.10 -0.29
CA PHE A 51 5.95 -5.65 -0.37
C PHE A 51 7.41 -5.22 -0.26
N GLN A 52 7.80 -4.21 -1.03
CA GLN A 52 9.10 -3.59 -0.91
C GLN A 52 8.99 -2.08 -1.10
N LEU A 53 9.47 -1.31 -0.12
CA LEU A 53 9.75 0.11 -0.29
C LEU A 53 11.03 0.29 -1.10
N LEU A 54 10.97 1.05 -2.20
CA LEU A 54 12.10 1.28 -3.10
C LEU A 54 12.82 2.59 -2.76
N GLN A 55 12.08 3.63 -2.37
CA GLN A 55 12.64 4.91 -1.93
C GLN A 55 11.66 5.65 -1.01
N GLY A 56 12.18 6.64 -0.29
CA GLY A 56 11.34 7.57 0.48
C GLY A 56 11.18 7.22 1.96
N GLN A 57 12.01 6.34 2.52
CA GLN A 57 11.93 5.92 3.93
C GLN A 57 11.95 7.11 4.90
N ALA A 58 12.79 8.11 4.64
CA ALA A 58 12.90 9.30 5.48
C ALA A 58 11.70 10.26 5.37
N GLN A 59 10.85 10.07 4.36
CA GLN A 59 9.66 10.88 4.08
C GLN A 59 8.38 10.23 4.62
N LEU A 60 8.49 9.05 5.24
CA LEU A 60 7.39 8.38 5.91
C LEU A 60 7.28 8.87 7.37
N SER A 61 6.06 9.10 7.81
CA SER A 61 5.73 9.35 9.21
C SER A 61 4.83 8.22 9.73
N LEU A 62 5.17 7.65 10.88
CA LEU A 62 4.34 6.65 11.54
C LEU A 62 3.12 7.33 12.16
N TYR A 63 1.93 6.89 11.77
CA TYR A 63 0.69 7.24 12.45
C TYR A 63 0.25 6.08 13.33
N THR A 64 0.23 6.30 14.65
CA THR A 64 -0.27 5.33 15.63
C THR A 64 -1.41 5.94 16.43
N LYS A 65 -2.37 5.11 16.82
CA LYS A 65 -3.40 5.46 17.80
C LYS A 65 -3.00 4.73 19.08
N TYR A 66 -2.46 5.48 20.05
CA TYR A 66 -2.23 4.95 21.40
C TYR A 66 -3.55 4.54 22.05
#